data_AF-A0A1F0E4X8-F1
#
_entry.id   AF-A0A1F0E4X8-F1
#
_cell.length_a   1.000
_cell.length_b   1.000
_cell.length_c   1.000
_cell.angle_alpha   90.00
_cell.angle_beta   90.00
_cell.angle_gamma   90.00
#
_symmetry.space_group_name_H-M   'P 1'
#
loop_
_entity.id
_entity.type
_entity.pdbx_description
1 polymer ?
#
loop_
_entity_poly.entity_id
_entity_poly.type
_entity_poly.pdbx_seq_one_letter_code
_entity_poly.pdbx_strand_id
1 'polypeptide(L)' 'MTERNISKLDVEYYVENGKVLKQSGRNYAFVTEKGMAVLSDDGVLITSYSSEYYDETMKEAVRRLFGK' A
#
# COMPACT_ATOMS: atom_id res chain seq x y z
N MET A 1 -16.63 4.06 -0.71
CA MET A 1 -15.47 3.16 -0.72
C MET A 1 -15.36 2.56 0.66
N THR A 2 -15.93 1.38 0.85
CA THR A 2 -15.76 0.58 2.07
C THR A 2 -15.19 -0.77 1.63
N GLU A 3 -14.18 -0.73 0.76
CA GLU A 3 -13.44 -1.92 0.40
C GLU A 3 -12.38 -2.12 1.47
N ARG A 4 -12.54 -3.17 2.29
CA ARG A 4 -11.51 -3.67 3.24
C ARG A 4 -11.15 -2.75 4.42
N ASN A 5 -12.15 -2.10 5.01
CA ASN A 5 -12.05 -1.42 6.32
C ASN A 5 -11.00 -0.28 6.38
N ILE A 6 -10.85 0.48 5.30
CA ILE A 6 -9.95 1.65 5.23
C ILE A 6 -10.73 2.91 4.83
N SER A 7 -10.30 4.05 5.37
CA SER A 7 -10.84 5.37 5.07
C SER A 7 -10.03 6.07 3.97
N LYS A 8 -10.55 7.21 3.47
CA LYS A 8 -9.78 8.07 2.55
C LYS A 8 -8.48 8.58 3.19
N LEU A 9 -8.52 8.89 4.49
CA LEU A 9 -7.36 9.35 5.25
C LEU A 9 -6.28 8.27 5.35
N ASP A 10 -6.67 6.99 5.39
CA ASP A 10 -5.71 5.88 5.37
C ASP A 10 -4.99 5.80 4.02
N VAL A 11 -5.73 5.94 2.91
CA VAL A 11 -5.14 5.99 1.57
C VAL A 11 -4.17 7.16 1.44
N GLU A 12 -4.59 8.36 1.86
CA GLU A 12 -3.75 9.56 1.85
C GLU A 12 -2.48 9.35 2.69
N TYR A 13 -2.62 8.79 3.89
CA TYR A 13 -1.50 8.43 4.75
C TYR A 13 -0.54 7.43 4.08
N TYR A 14 -1.06 6.39 3.42
CA TYR A 14 -0.22 5.41 2.73
C TYR A 14 0.57 6.06 1.59
N VAL A 15 -0.07 6.93 0.80
CA VAL A 15 0.58 7.62 -0.32
C VAL A 15 1.66 8.59 0.16
N GLU A 16 1.41 9.32 1.25
CA GLU A 16 2.34 10.30 1.81
C GLU A 16 3.53 9.66 2.54
N ASN A 17 3.30 8.55 3.26
CA ASN A 17 4.28 7.98 4.19
C ASN A 17 4.84 6.61 3.74
N GLY A 18 4.31 6.04 2.66
CA GLY A 18 4.67 4.72 2.17
C GLY A 18 6.00 4.67 1.43
N LYS A 19 6.68 3.52 1.55
CA LYS A 19 7.79 3.17 0.66
C LYS A 19 7.20 2.74 -0.68
N VAL A 20 7.74 3.30 -1.76
CA VAL A 20 7.21 3.08 -3.11
C VAL A 20 7.89 1.89 -3.76
N LEU A 21 7.09 0.91 -4.17
CA LEU A 21 7.51 -0.20 -5.02
C LEU A 21 6.86 -0.05 -6.39
N LYS A 22 7.68 0.04 -7.43
CA LYS A 22 7.20 -0.03 -8.81
C LYS A 22 6.79 -1.48 -9.11
N GLN A 23 5.54 -1.69 -9.49
CA GLN A 23 5.08 -2.99 -9.98
C GLN A 23 5.33 -3.11 -11.49
N SER A 24 5.21 -4.32 -12.04
CA SER A 24 5.22 -4.50 -13.49
C SER A 24 4.09 -3.68 -14.13
N GLY A 25 4.38 -3.03 -15.27
CA GLY A 25 3.47 -2.08 -15.91
C GLY A 25 3.64 -0.64 -15.40
N ARG A 26 2.51 0.04 -15.17
CA ARG A 26 2.44 1.48 -14.84
C ARG A 26 1.92 1.75 -13.42
N ASN A 27 2.00 0.77 -12.53
CA ASN A 27 1.44 0.87 -11.18
C ASN A 27 2.52 1.03 -10.11
N TYR A 28 2.19 1.76 -9.06
CA TYR A 28 3.05 2.07 -7.92
C TYR A 28 2.34 1.65 -6.64
N ALA A 29 2.97 0.78 -5.87
CA ALA A 29 2.51 0.38 -4.55
C ALA A 29 3.19 1.24 -3.48
N PHE A 30 2.39 1.96 -2.72
CA PHE A 30 2.79 2.76 -1.56
C PHE A 30 2.55 1.92 -0.31
N VAL A 31 3.61 1.33 0.22
CA VAL A 31 3.55 0.32 1.30
C VAL A 31 3.92 0.96 2.63
N THR A 32 3.08 0.76 3.64
CA THR A 32 3.36 1.12 5.04
C THR A 32 3.22 -0.10 5.94
N GLU A 33 3.60 0.04 7.21
CA GLU A 33 3.32 -0.98 8.22
C GLU A 33 1.83 -1.13 8.53
N LYS A 34 0.99 -0.14 8.18
CA LYS A 34 -0.45 -0.10 8.47
C LYS A 34 -1.33 -0.57 7.31
N GLY A 35 -0.77 -0.67 6.10
CA GLY A 35 -1.52 -0.94 4.88
C GLY A 35 -0.84 -0.38 3.64
N MET A 36 -1.50 -0.56 2.50
CA MET A 36 -0.94 -0.21 1.20
C MET A 36 -2.00 0.44 0.31
N ALA A 37 -1.56 1.38 -0.54
CA ALA A 37 -2.32 1.86 -1.68
C ALA A 37 -1.56 1.58 -2.98
N VAL A 38 -2.27 1.20 -4.04
CA VAL A 38 -1.71 1.04 -5.38
C VAL A 38 -2.34 2.08 -6.28
N LEU A 39 -1.50 2.94 -6.87
CA LEU A 39 -1.91 3.94 -7.84
C LEU A 39 -1.37 3.59 -9.23
N SER A 40 -2.08 3.98 -10.28
CA SER A 40 -1.51 4.06 -11.63
C SER A 40 -0.58 5.27 -11.78
N ASP A 41 0.08 5.39 -12.93
CA ASP A 41 1.00 6.48 -13.26
C ASP A 41 0.32 7.85 -13.38
N ASP A 42 -0.99 7.87 -13.62
CA ASP A 42 -1.85 9.05 -13.61
C ASP A 42 -2.47 9.36 -12.23
N GLY A 43 -2.12 8.60 -11.19
CA GLY A 43 -2.55 8.83 -9.81
C GLY A 43 -3.94 8.29 -9.46
N VAL A 44 -4.57 7.50 -10.33
CA VAL A 44 -5.84 6.84 -10.02
C VAL A 44 -5.62 5.69 -9.04
N LEU A 45 -6.45 5.63 -7.99
CA LEU A 45 -6.41 4.54 -7.02
C LEU A 45 -6.94 3.25 -7.65
N ILE A 46 -6.05 2.26 -7.79
CA ILE A 46 -6.36 0.93 -8.33
C ILE A 46 -6.90 0.03 -7.21
N THR A 47 -6.22 0.00 -6.06
CA THR A 47 -6.65 -0.78 -4.90
C THR A 47 -5.98 -0.28 -3.63
N SER A 48 -6.59 -0.51 -2.47
CA SER A 48 -5.96 -0.29 -1.17
C SER A 48 -6.55 -1.23 -0.13
N TYR A 49 -5.76 -1.55 0.90
CA TYR A 49 -6.20 -2.38 2.02
C TYR A 49 -5.28 -2.24 3.24
N SER A 50 -5.83 -2.53 4.42
CA SER A 50 -5.11 -2.53 5.68
C SER A 50 -4.10 -3.68 5.78
N SER A 51 -3.11 -3.55 6.65
CA SER A 51 -2.12 -4.60 6.92
C SER A 51 -2.72 -5.89 7.49
N GLU A 52 -3.98 -5.87 7.94
CA GLU A 52 -4.72 -7.06 8.38
C GLU A 52 -4.86 -8.09 7.25
N TYR A 53 -4.80 -7.63 5.99
CA TYR A 53 -4.86 -8.47 4.80
C TYR A 53 -3.48 -8.76 4.19
N TYR A 54 -2.37 -8.45 4.89
CA TYR A 54 -1.05 -8.89 4.44
C TYR A 54 -0.90 -10.40 4.62
N ASP A 55 -0.56 -11.08 3.52
CA ASP A 55 -0.05 -12.44 3.57
C ASP A 55 1.39 -12.46 4.14
N GLU A 56 1.92 -13.66 4.40
CA GLU A 56 3.26 -13.81 4.96
C GLU A 56 4.37 -13.22 4.08
N THR A 57 4.18 -13.24 2.75
CA THR A 57 5.13 -12.66 1.80
C THR A 57 5.19 -11.14 1.96
N MET A 58 4.03 -10.48 2.04
CA MET A 58 3.94 -9.04 2.26
C MET A 58 4.43 -8.65 3.64
N LYS A 59 4.13 -9.42 4.68
CA LYS A 59 4.66 -9.18 6.03
C LYS A 59 6.19 -9.18 6.02
N GLU A 60 6.81 -10.14 5.35
CA GLU A 60 8.26 -10.22 5.22
C GLU A 60 8.82 -9.06 4.39
N ALA A 61 8.17 -8.68 3.29
CA ALA A 61 8.57 -7.52 2.50
C ALA A 61 8.55 -6.23 3.32
N VAL A 62 7.49 -6.01 4.10
CA VAL A 62 7.37 -4.86 5.00
C VAL A 62 8.48 -4.87 6.05
N ARG A 63 8.76 -6.01 6.69
CA ARG A 63 9.89 -6.12 7.65
C ARG A 63 11.21 -5.68 7.04
N ARG A 64 11.53 -6.19 5.84
CA ARG A 64 12.76 -5.81 5.12
C ARG A 64 12.80 -4.34 4.71
N LEU A 65 11.67 -3.81 4.25
CA LEU A 65 11.58 -2.41 3.81
C LEU A 65 11.76 -1.42 4.97
N PHE A 66 11.29 -1.79 6.16
CA PHE A 66 11.31 -0.95 7.37
C PHE A 66 12.39 -1.35 8.38
N GLY A 67 13.23 -2.35 8.07
CA GLY A 67 14.40 -2.72 8.87
C GLY A 67 14.08 -3.43 10.18
N LYS A 68 13.06 -4.29 10.20
CA LYS A 68 12.65 -5.11 11.35
C LYS A 68 13.10 -6.55 11.24
#